data_AF-A0A0Q6AVM5-F1
#
_entry.id   AF-A0A0Q6AVM5-F1
#
_cell.length_a   1.000
_cell.length_b   1.000
_cell.length_c   1.000
_cell.angle_alpha   90.00
_cell.angle_beta   90.00
_cell.angle_gamma   90.00
#
_symmetry.space_group_name_H-M   'P 1'
#
loop_
_entity.id
_entity.type
_entity.pdbx_description
1 polymer ?
#
loop_
_entity_poly.entity_id
_entity_poly.type
_entity_poly.pdbx_seq_one_letter_code
_entity_poly.pdbx_strand_id
1 'polypeptide(L)'
;MKNIYLCVASVFIVSCTAQHSHITAHQLDRSNALTKPVQITGKVDQELKSGILGRSVTSTVYIYFDNVLHVQGKLDRYGFGELPGISYQDKRVSSSCNSRPTGLETAELSCEVFINSERATTLVMQTRKNRKY
;
A
#
# COMPACT_ATOMS: atom_id res chain seq x y z
N MET A 1 43.16 43.73 0.91
CA MET A 1 42.51 43.46 2.22
C MET A 1 41.39 42.45 1.97
N LYS A 2 41.28 41.43 2.83
CA LYS A 2 40.60 40.14 2.58
C LYS A 2 39.06 40.26 2.56
N ASN A 3 38.44 39.73 1.51
CA ASN A 3 37.02 39.39 1.47
C ASN A 3 36.78 38.16 2.36
N ILE A 4 35.92 38.30 3.37
CA ILE A 4 35.45 37.19 4.19
C ILE A 4 34.19 36.65 3.51
N TYR A 5 34.33 35.51 2.81
CA TYR A 5 33.19 34.77 2.28
C TYR A 5 32.62 33.90 3.42
N LEU A 6 31.49 34.33 3.96
CA LEU A 6 30.72 33.58 4.94
C LEU A 6 29.95 32.47 4.18
N CYS A 7 30.49 31.25 4.15
CA CYS A 7 29.76 30.08 3.65
C CYS A 7 28.66 29.72 4.65
N VAL A 8 27.42 30.13 4.37
CA VAL A 8 26.24 29.63 5.05
C VAL A 8 26.01 28.21 4.55
N ALA A 9 26.43 27.23 5.34
CA ALA A 9 26.15 25.83 5.10
C ALA A 9 24.64 25.59 5.29
N SER A 10 23.91 25.54 4.18
CA SER A 10 22.50 25.15 4.15
C SER A 10 22.39 23.70 4.61
N VAL A 11 21.97 23.50 5.85
CA VAL A 11 21.63 22.18 6.38
C VAL A 11 20.34 21.74 5.67
N PHE A 12 20.48 21.01 4.57
CA PHE A 12 19.37 20.28 3.98
C PHE A 12 18.98 19.18 4.98
N ILE A 13 17.94 19.43 5.76
CA ILE A 13 17.26 18.39 6.53
C ILE A 13 16.58 17.51 5.50
N VAL A 14 17.31 16.50 5.02
CA VAL A 14 16.77 15.44 4.19
C VAL A 14 15.82 14.64 5.09
N SER A 15 14.53 14.99 5.03
CA SER A 15 13.46 14.17 5.60
C SER A 15 13.55 12.79 4.99
N CYS A 16 14.10 11.83 5.72
CA CYS A 16 14.24 10.45 5.28
C CYS A 16 12.84 9.82 5.23
N THR A 17 12.27 9.71 4.03
CA THR A 17 11.05 8.92 3.80
C THR A 17 11.45 7.46 3.66
N ALA A 18 11.31 6.69 4.74
CA ALA A 18 11.59 5.26 4.73
C ALA A 18 10.43 4.48 4.07
N GLN A 19 10.56 4.18 2.78
CA GLN A 19 9.59 3.40 2.02
C GLN A 19 9.85 1.90 2.26
N HIS A 20 8.92 1.20 2.89
CA HIS A 20 9.01 -0.25 3.10
C HIS A 20 8.02 -0.94 2.16
N SER A 21 8.53 -1.72 1.20
CA SER A 21 7.71 -2.52 0.31
C SER A 21 7.71 -3.99 0.77
N HIS A 22 6.55 -4.51 1.14
CA HIS A 22 6.35 -5.94 1.36
C HIS A 22 5.59 -6.54 0.17
N ILE A 23 6.18 -7.56 -0.45
CA ILE A 23 5.58 -8.34 -1.53
C ILE A 23 4.83 -9.51 -0.89
N THR A 24 3.53 -9.61 -1.14
CA THR A 24 2.74 -10.77 -0.73
C THR A 24 2.87 -11.93 -1.72
N ALA A 25 2.89 -13.14 -1.19
CA ALA A 25 3.02 -14.41 -1.89
C ALA A 25 1.96 -14.68 -2.99
N HIS A 26 2.40 -15.47 -3.98
CA HIS A 26 1.71 -15.85 -5.19
C HIS A 26 0.50 -16.77 -4.94
N GLN A 27 -0.66 -16.45 -5.52
CA GLN A 27 -1.73 -17.42 -5.73
C GLN A 27 -2.07 -17.46 -7.22
N LEU A 28 -1.88 -18.63 -7.84
CA LEU A 28 -2.38 -18.95 -9.17
C LEU A 28 -3.90 -19.07 -9.07
N ASP A 29 -4.60 -18.00 -9.43
CA ASP A 29 -6.06 -18.03 -9.39
C ASP A 29 -6.62 -18.64 -10.70
N ARG A 30 -7.45 -19.67 -10.53
CA ARG A 30 -8.32 -20.26 -11.56
C ARG A 30 -9.78 -19.90 -11.24
N SER A 31 -10.04 -18.62 -10.96
CA SER A 31 -11.40 -18.10 -10.94
C SER A 31 -12.11 -18.51 -12.24
N ASN A 32 -13.34 -19.03 -12.12
CA ASN A 32 -14.19 -19.33 -13.28
C ASN A 32 -14.45 -18.07 -14.13
N ALA A 33 -14.24 -16.89 -13.54
CA ALA A 33 -14.27 -15.63 -14.24
C ALA A 33 -13.01 -15.36 -15.08
N LEU A 34 -12.02 -16.24 -15.21
CA LEU A 34 -10.80 -15.97 -15.99
C LEU A 34 -10.58 -16.99 -17.11
N THR A 35 -10.22 -16.50 -18.29
CA THR A 35 -9.92 -17.36 -19.45
C THR A 35 -8.54 -18.01 -19.35
N LYS A 36 -7.63 -17.40 -18.58
CA LYS A 36 -6.26 -17.87 -18.34
C LYS A 36 -5.88 -17.61 -16.88
N PRO A 37 -5.00 -18.43 -16.29
CA PRO A 37 -4.43 -18.12 -14.99
C PRO A 37 -3.76 -16.74 -15.01
N VAL A 38 -3.90 -15.99 -13.93
CA VAL A 38 -3.32 -14.64 -13.79
C VAL A 38 -2.46 -14.59 -12.53
N GLN A 39 -1.36 -13.85 -12.60
CA GLN A 39 -0.56 -13.56 -11.42
C GLN A 39 -1.08 -12.29 -10.75
N ILE A 40 -1.62 -12.42 -9.54
CA ILE A 40 -2.06 -11.26 -8.73
C ILE A 40 -1.03 -11.00 -7.63
N THR A 41 -0.51 -9.78 -7.53
CA THR A 41 0.42 -9.36 -6.47
C THR A 41 -0.05 -8.07 -5.80
N GLY A 42 0.36 -7.88 -4.55
CA GLY A 42 0.02 -6.70 -3.74
C GLY A 42 1.27 -6.01 -3.21
N LYS A 43 1.20 -4.68 -3.11
CA LYS A 43 2.15 -3.83 -2.41
C LYS A 43 1.40 -2.80 -1.59
N VAL A 44 1.91 -2.50 -0.41
CA VAL A 44 1.45 -1.37 0.42
C VAL A 44 2.60 -0.40 0.63
N ASP A 45 2.34 0.89 0.40
CA ASP A 45 3.22 1.98 0.80
C ASP A 45 2.61 2.71 1.99
N GLN A 46 3.41 2.98 3.02
CA GLN A 46 2.98 3.73 4.19
C GLN A 46 3.71 5.06 4.27
N GLU A 47 2.96 6.15 4.34
CA GLU A 47 3.47 7.49 4.58
C GLU A 47 3.18 7.89 6.03
N LEU A 48 4.24 8.09 6.81
CA LEU A 48 4.13 8.61 8.18
C LEU A 48 4.24 10.14 8.13
N LYS A 49 3.15 10.83 8.45
CA LYS A 49 3.16 12.29 8.63
C LYS A 49 3.21 12.61 10.11
N SER A 50 4.32 13.22 10.53
CA SER A 50 4.46 13.80 11.86
C SER A 50 4.07 15.28 11.82
N GLY A 51 3.01 15.66 12.51
CA GLY A 51 2.55 17.05 12.63
C GLY A 51 2.39 17.48 14.08
N ILE A 52 2.11 18.78 14.28
CA ILE A 52 1.91 19.40 15.60
C ILE A 52 0.73 18.76 16.35
N LEU A 53 -0.26 18.24 15.61
CA LEU A 53 -1.45 17.57 16.15
C LEU A 53 -1.28 16.04 16.33
N GLY A 54 -0.06 15.51 16.15
CA GLY A 54 0.26 14.09 16.31
C GLY A 54 0.73 13.40 15.03
N ARG A 55 0.92 12.09 15.12
CA ARG A 55 1.37 11.23 14.01
C ARG A 55 0.19 10.59 13.30
N SER A 56 0.13 10.73 11.98
CA SER A 56 -0.82 10.00 11.13
C SER A 56 -0.07 9.09 10.18
N VAL A 57 -0.64 7.92 9.90
CA VAL A 57 -0.15 7.00 8.88
C VAL A 57 -1.21 6.96 7.78
N THR A 58 -0.78 7.20 6.55
CA THR A 58 -1.60 6.97 5.36
C THR A 58 -1.05 5.75 4.64
N SER A 59 -1.89 4.73 4.44
CA SER A 59 -1.52 3.52 3.69
C SER A 59 -2.09 3.62 2.28
N THR A 60 -1.25 3.43 1.26
CA THR A 60 -1.66 3.32 -0.14
C THR A 60 -1.42 1.90 -0.60
N VAL A 61 -2.44 1.25 -1.15
CA VAL A 61 -2.37 -0.11 -1.67
C VAL A 61 -2.27 -0.08 -3.18
N TYR A 62 -1.48 -1.01 -3.71
CA TYR A 62 -1.28 -1.27 -5.13
C TYR A 62 -1.48 -2.76 -5.39
N ILE A 63 -2.31 -3.11 -6.36
CA ILE A 63 -2.55 -4.50 -6.76
C ILE A 63 -2.29 -4.63 -8.25
N TYR A 64 -1.48 -5.63 -8.61
CA TYR A 64 -1.03 -5.87 -9.96
C TYR A 64 -1.57 -7.20 -10.48
N PHE A 65 -1.92 -7.22 -11.76
CA PHE A 65 -2.29 -8.43 -12.51
C PHE A 65 -1.24 -8.58 -13.62
N ASP A 66 -0.51 -9.70 -13.65
CA ASP A 66 0.60 -9.93 -14.57
C ASP A 66 1.60 -8.76 -14.62
N ASN A 67 1.91 -8.20 -13.44
CA ASN A 67 2.77 -7.02 -13.22
C ASN A 67 2.24 -5.67 -13.76
N VAL A 68 1.01 -5.61 -14.25
CA VAL A 68 0.32 -4.37 -14.62
C VAL A 68 -0.50 -3.87 -13.43
N LEU A 69 -0.42 -2.58 -13.10
CA LEU A 69 -1.18 -2.00 -11.99
C LEU A 69 -2.68 -1.94 -12.34
N HIS A 70 -3.52 -2.59 -11.53
CA HIS A 70 -4.97 -2.60 -11.74
C HIS A 70 -5.76 -1.93 -10.61
N VAL A 71 -5.29 -1.98 -9.37
CA VAL A 71 -5.94 -1.29 -8.25
C VAL A 71 -4.93 -0.39 -7.58
N GLN A 72 -5.31 0.86 -7.34
CA GLN A 72 -4.52 1.80 -6.55
C GLN A 72 -5.46 2.65 -5.70
N GLY A 73 -5.16 2.78 -4.41
CA GLY A 73 -5.91 3.69 -3.58
C GLY A 73 -5.43 3.80 -2.14
N LYS A 74 -5.87 4.87 -1.49
CA LYS A 74 -5.56 5.15 -0.09
C LYS A 74 -6.60 4.52 0.82
N LEU A 75 -6.13 3.89 1.88
CA LEU A 75 -6.97 3.42 2.96
C LEU A 75 -7.24 4.56 3.94
N ASP A 76 -8.29 4.39 4.75
CA ASP A 76 -8.59 5.29 5.84
C ASP A 76 -7.52 5.23 6.95
N ARG A 77 -7.69 6.05 7.98
CA ARG A 77 -6.78 6.13 9.13
C ARG A 77 -6.69 4.83 9.95
N TYR A 78 -7.60 3.89 9.73
CA TYR A 78 -7.68 2.61 10.42
C TYR A 78 -7.19 1.46 9.52
N GLY A 79 -6.83 1.72 8.27
CA GLY A 79 -6.39 0.71 7.31
C GLY A 79 -7.54 -0.04 6.62
N PHE A 80 -8.71 0.59 6.49
CA PHE A 80 -9.88 0.05 5.80
C PHE A 80 -10.14 0.82 4.51
N GLY A 81 -10.66 0.12 3.51
CA GLY A 81 -11.13 0.77 2.29
C GLY A 81 -11.53 -0.20 1.20
N GLU A 82 -12.56 0.18 0.45
CA GLU A 82 -12.89 -0.42 -0.84
C GLU A 82 -12.20 0.38 -1.94
N LEU A 83 -11.40 -0.31 -2.75
CA LEU A 83 -10.60 0.30 -3.80
C LEU A 83 -11.11 -0.20 -5.15
N PRO A 84 -11.72 0.68 -5.97
CA PRO A 84 -12.07 0.31 -7.33
C PRO A 84 -10.80 0.12 -8.17
N GLY A 85 -10.81 -0.89 -9.02
CA GLY A 85 -9.75 -1.12 -10.00
C GLY A 85 -10.15 -0.73 -11.41
N ILE A 86 -9.16 -0.67 -12.30
CA ILE A 86 -9.38 -0.70 -13.75
C ILE A 86 -9.70 -2.13 -14.19
N SER A 87 -10.50 -2.26 -15.26
CA SER A 87 -10.92 -3.56 -15.78
C SER A 87 -9.76 -4.44 -16.19
N TYR A 88 -9.91 -5.75 -16.03
CA TYR A 88 -8.99 -6.78 -16.52
C TYR A 88 -9.75 -7.76 -17.40
N GLN A 89 -9.35 -7.93 -18.67
CA GLN A 89 -10.06 -8.75 -19.67
C GLN A 89 -11.57 -8.45 -19.74
N ASP A 90 -11.94 -7.17 -19.81
CA ASP A 90 -13.33 -6.68 -19.83
C ASP A 90 -14.17 -7.01 -18.57
N LYS A 91 -13.50 -7.39 -17.48
CA LYS A 91 -14.14 -7.68 -16.18
C LYS A 91 -13.82 -6.60 -15.17
N ARG A 92 -14.80 -6.28 -14.33
CA ARG A 92 -14.65 -5.27 -13.27
C ARG A 92 -13.73 -5.82 -12.18
N VAL A 93 -12.70 -5.06 -11.82
CA VAL A 93 -11.81 -5.38 -10.71
C VAL A 93 -12.11 -4.45 -9.53
N SER A 94 -12.09 -4.99 -8.33
CA SER A 94 -12.12 -4.20 -7.09
C SER A 94 -11.38 -4.93 -5.99
N SER A 95 -11.04 -4.22 -4.92
CA SER A 95 -10.53 -4.85 -3.70
C SER A 95 -11.17 -4.28 -2.45
N SER A 96 -11.34 -5.12 -1.43
CA SER A 96 -11.74 -4.70 -0.09
C SER A 96 -10.61 -5.00 0.88
N CYS A 97 -10.10 -3.96 1.54
CA CYS A 97 -8.94 -4.03 2.41
C CYS A 97 -9.33 -3.78 3.86
N ASN A 98 -8.73 -4.54 4.78
CA ASN A 98 -8.90 -4.42 6.22
C ASN A 98 -7.56 -4.64 6.93
N SER A 99 -7.23 -3.79 7.90
CA SER A 99 -6.05 -3.95 8.74
C SER A 99 -6.37 -4.52 10.11
N ARG A 100 -5.62 -5.55 10.51
CA ARG A 100 -5.69 -6.16 11.84
C ARG A 100 -4.34 -6.00 12.57
N PRO A 101 -4.31 -5.51 13.82
CA PRO A 101 -3.09 -5.49 14.61
C PRO A 101 -2.61 -6.93 14.90
N THR A 102 -1.33 -7.22 14.61
CA THR A 102 -0.71 -8.54 14.85
C THR A 102 0.40 -8.51 15.89
N GLY A 103 0.88 -7.32 16.26
CA GLY A 103 1.90 -7.15 17.29
C GLY A 103 1.96 -5.74 17.88
N LEU A 104 3.00 -5.49 18.67
CA LEU A 104 3.25 -4.19 19.32
C LEU A 104 3.44 -3.06 18.30
N GLU A 105 4.12 -3.35 17.18
CA GLU A 105 4.47 -2.37 16.14
C GLU A 105 4.15 -2.84 14.72
N THR A 106 3.34 -3.89 14.58
CA THR A 106 2.96 -4.46 13.29
C THR A 106 1.46 -4.61 13.18
N ALA A 107 0.96 -4.36 11.97
CA ALA A 107 -0.40 -4.68 11.57
C ALA A 107 -0.34 -5.47 10.27
N GLU A 108 -1.22 -6.45 10.17
CA GLU A 108 -1.50 -7.14 8.92
C GLU A 108 -2.55 -6.36 8.16
N LEU A 109 -2.39 -6.27 6.85
CA LEU A 109 -3.34 -5.68 5.93
C LEU A 109 -3.77 -6.76 4.95
N SER A 110 -5.03 -7.15 5.04
CA SER A 110 -5.62 -8.18 4.18
C SER A 110 -6.54 -7.51 3.18
N CYS A 111 -6.26 -7.69 1.88
CA CYS A 111 -7.04 -7.17 0.78
C CYS A 111 -7.63 -8.33 -0.03
N GLU A 112 -8.96 -8.49 0.03
CA GLU A 112 -9.69 -9.37 -0.87
C GLU A 112 -9.81 -8.72 -2.24
N VAL A 113 -9.44 -9.44 -3.30
CA VAL A 113 -9.50 -8.98 -4.68
C VAL A 113 -10.66 -9.67 -5.36
N PHE A 114 -11.47 -8.90 -6.08
CA PHE A 114 -12.67 -9.36 -6.76
C PHE A 114 -12.59 -9.10 -8.26
N ILE A 115 -13.07 -10.05 -9.05
CA ILE A 115 -13.23 -9.95 -10.50
C ILE A 115 -14.69 -10.27 -10.81
N ASN A 116 -15.43 -9.29 -11.34
CA ASN A 116 -16.90 -9.39 -11.52
C ASN A 116 -17.65 -9.82 -10.25
N SER A 117 -17.25 -9.26 -9.10
CA SER A 117 -17.82 -9.58 -7.78
C SER A 117 -17.53 -10.99 -7.25
N GLU A 118 -16.79 -11.82 -7.98
CA GLU A 118 -16.26 -13.09 -7.46
C GLU A 118 -14.91 -12.85 -6.80
N ARG A 119 -14.71 -13.39 -5.58
CA ARG A 119 -13.43 -13.29 -4.90
C ARG A 119 -12.39 -14.14 -5.63
N ALA A 120 -11.38 -13.48 -6.15
CA ALA A 120 -10.25 -14.07 -6.85
C ALA A 120 -9.18 -14.56 -5.85
N THR A 121 -8.74 -13.67 -4.96
CA THR A 121 -7.67 -13.97 -3.98
C THR A 121 -7.76 -13.06 -2.77
N THR A 122 -6.99 -13.38 -1.73
CA THR A 122 -6.76 -12.52 -0.58
C THR A 122 -5.26 -12.25 -0.45
N LEU A 123 -4.87 -10.99 -0.58
CA LEU A 123 -3.50 -10.52 -0.44
C LEU A 123 -3.26 -10.08 1.01
N VAL A 124 -2.38 -10.79 1.72
CA VAL A 124 -1.94 -10.45 3.08
C VAL A 124 -0.59 -9.70 3.04
N MET A 125 -0.59 -8.43 3.41
CA MET A 125 0.58 -7.56 3.47
C MET A 125 0.91 -7.21 4.91
N GLN A 126 2.19 -7.09 5.27
CA GLN A 126 2.58 -6.59 6.59
C GLN A 126 2.87 -5.09 6.53
N THR A 127 2.42 -4.39 7.58
CA THR A 127 2.56 -2.95 7.76
C THR A 127 3.08 -2.64 9.16
N ARG A 128 3.77 -1.52 9.34
CA ARG A 128 4.15 -1.04 10.69
C ARG A 128 2.99 -0.28 11.32
N LYS A 129 2.77 -0.50 12.61
CA LYS A 129 1.73 0.14 13.43
C LYS A 129 2.20 1.53 13.88
N ASN A 130 1.26 2.47 13.91
CA ASN A 130 1.46 3.83 14.41
C ASN A 130 1.52 3.82 15.95
N ARG A 131 2.66 4.17 16.56
CA ARG A 131 2.77 4.34 18.01
C ARG A 131 2.15 5.69 18.39
N LYS A 132 0.93 5.68 18.96
CA LYS A 132 0.41 6.80 19.73
C LYS A 132 1.28 6.91 20.99
N TYR A 133 2.06 7.97 21.08
CA TYR A 133 2.48 8.53 22.36
C TYR A 133 1.58 9.74 22.63
#